data_AF-A0A9E1I4S0-F1
#
_entry.id   AF-A0A9E1I4S0-F1
#
_cell.length_a   1.000
_cell.length_b   1.000
_cell.length_c   1.000
_cell.angle_alpha   90.00
_cell.angle_beta   90.00
_cell.angle_gamma   90.00
#
_symmetry.space_group_name_H-M   'P 1'
#
loop_
_entity.id
_entity.type
_entity.pdbx_description
1 polymer ?
#
loop_
_entity_poly.entity_id
_entity_poly.type
_entity_poly.pdbx_seq_one_letter_code
_entity_poly.pdbx_strand_id
1 'polypeptide(L)' 'MEVLFVIWAGIIPLVPLIGVQLFKQRCDKGKAAVCRLLFFGQAILSLTYIAVYFGIIG' A
#
# COMPACT_ATOMS: atom_id res chain seq x y z
N MET A 1 -11.04 -17.00 6.91
CA MET A 1 -11.34 -15.76 6.17
C MET A 1 -10.37 -14.65 6.57
N GLU A 2 -10.17 -14.44 7.87
CA GLU A 2 -9.13 -13.56 8.46
C GLU A 2 -7.78 -13.51 7.74
N VAL A 3 -7.13 -14.68 7.57
CA VAL A 3 -5.78 -14.76 7.00
C VAL A 3 -5.74 -14.31 5.54
N LEU A 4 -6.72 -14.74 4.73
CA LEU A 4 -6.84 -14.31 3.33
C LEU A 4 -7.09 -12.81 3.24
N PHE A 5 -7.93 -12.26 4.14
CA PHE A 5 -8.19 -10.83 4.21
C PHE A 5 -6.92 -10.03 4.50
N VAL A 6 -6.14 -10.43 5.50
CA VAL A 6 -4.85 -9.77 5.85
C VAL A 6 -3.84 -9.88 4.71
N ILE A 7 -3.75 -11.05 4.05
CA ILE A 7 -2.86 -11.24 2.89
C ILE A 7 -3.25 -10.29 1.75
N TRP A 8 -4.53 -10.23 1.40
CA TRP A 8 -5.01 -9.33 0.35
C TRP A 8 -4.79 -7.86 0.70
N ALA A 9 -5.12 -7.47 1.92
CA ALA A 9 -4.89 -6.12 2.42
C ALA A 9 -3.39 -5.74 2.37
N GLY A 10 -2.48 -6.69 2.62
CA GLY A 10 -1.03 -6.48 2.51
C GLY A 10 -0.49 -6.41 1.07
N ILE A 11 -1.16 -7.06 0.11
CA ILE A 11 -0.75 -7.07 -1.31
C ILE A 11 -1.13 -5.77 -2.03
N ILE A 12 -2.25 -5.14 -1.66
CA ILE A 12 -2.73 -3.88 -2.23
C ILE A 12 -1.63 -2.78 -2.28
N PRO A 13 -0.94 -2.45 -1.17
CA PRO A 13 0.14 -1.48 -1.19
C PRO A 13 1.39 -1.95 -1.96
N LEU A 14 1.54 -3.23 -2.33
CA LEU A 14 2.72 -3.69 -3.08
C LEU A 14 2.77 -3.12 -4.51
N VAL A 15 1.61 -2.90 -5.14
CA VAL A 15 1.50 -2.39 -6.51
C VAL A 15 2.20 -1.03 -6.71
N PRO A 16 1.91 0.01 -5.89
CA PRO A 16 2.63 1.27 -6.00
C PRO A 16 4.13 1.15 -5.70
N LEU A 17 4.57 0.19 -4.86
CA LEU A 17 5.99 -0.04 -4.60
C LEU A 17 6.75 -0.52 -5.85
N ILE A 18 6.15 -1.42 -6.63
CA ILE A 18 6.66 -1.85 -7.94
C ILE A 18 6.74 -0.65 -8.89
N GLY A 19 5.70 0.20 -8.90
CA GLY A 19 5.67 1.44 -9.66
C GLY A 19 6.82 2.39 -9.32
N VAL A 20 7.16 2.55 -8.03
CA VAL A 20 8.30 3.37 -7.60
C VAL A 20 9.61 2.87 -8.22
N GLN A 21 9.85 1.56 -8.18
CA GLN A 21 11.08 0.99 -8.74
C GLN A 21 11.15 1.17 -10.26
N LEU A 22 10.04 0.94 -10.96
CA LEU A 22 9.94 1.11 -12.41
C LEU A 22 10.21 2.57 -12.83
N PHE A 23 9.56 3.54 -12.19
CA PHE A 23 9.74 4.95 -12.54
C PHE A 23 11.11 5.49 -12.10
N LYS A 24 11.70 4.95 -11.02
CA LYS A 24 13.07 5.26 -10.63
C LYS A 24 14.08 4.77 -11.68
N GLN A 25 13.90 3.58 -12.25
CA GLN A 25 14.72 3.07 -13.36
C GLN A 25 14.56 3.91 -14.64
N ARG A 26 13.38 4.48 -14.86
CA ARG A 26 13.10 5.39 -16.00
C ARG A 26 13.54 6.84 -15.76
N CYS A 27 14.19 7.15 -14.64
CA CYS A 27 14.54 8.52 -14.22
C CYS A 27 13.34 9.49 -14.09
N ASP A 28 12.11 8.97 -14.02
CA ASP A 28 10.89 9.78 -13.84
C ASP A 28 10.62 9.99 -12.34
N LYS A 29 11.28 11.00 -11.79
CA LYS A 29 11.18 11.35 -10.36
C LYS A 29 9.77 11.78 -9.95
N GLY A 30 9.00 12.39 -10.86
CA GLY A 30 7.65 12.84 -10.59
C GLY A 30 6.70 11.67 -10.37
N LYS A 31 6.67 10.72 -11.31
CA LYS A 31 5.84 9.52 -11.19
C LYS A 31 6.32 8.60 -10.06
N ALA A 32 7.63 8.50 -9.82
CA ALA A 32 8.16 7.77 -8.67
C ALA A 32 7.69 8.37 -7.33
N ALA A 33 7.62 9.71 -7.23
CA ALA A 33 7.10 10.37 -6.04
C ALA A 33 5.60 10.12 -5.84
N VAL A 34 4.79 10.17 -6.91
CA VAL A 34 3.36 9.83 -6.86
C VAL A 34 3.16 8.38 -6.43
N CYS A 35 3.88 7.42 -7.01
CA CYS A 35 3.82 6.03 -6.58
C CYS A 35 4.22 5.84 -5.11
N ARG A 36 5.21 6.60 -4.63
CA ARG A 36 5.59 6.58 -3.20
C ARG A 36 4.47 7.13 -2.31
N LEU A 37 3.82 8.22 -2.71
CA LEU A 37 2.69 8.79 -1.97
C LEU A 37 1.50 7.81 -1.92
N LEU A 38 1.18 7.19 -3.06
CA LEU A 38 0.14 6.18 -3.16
C LEU A 38 0.45 4.95 -2.30
N PHE A 39 1.71 4.51 -2.24
CA PHE A 39 2.15 3.43 -1.35
C PHE A 39 1.82 3.75 0.11
N PHE A 40 2.23 4.92 0.60
CA PHE A 40 1.95 5.32 1.97
C PHE A 40 0.46 5.45 2.25
N GLY A 41 -0.31 6.07 1.35
CA GLY A 41 -1.76 6.18 1.49
C GLY A 41 -2.45 4.82 1.58
N GLN A 42 -2.10 3.89 0.67
CA GLN A 42 -2.66 2.54 0.65
C GLN A 42 -2.23 1.71 1.86
N ALA A 43 -0.99 1.86 2.33
CA ALA A 43 -0.51 1.18 3.54
C ALA A 43 -1.28 1.65 4.78
N ILE A 44 -1.51 2.95 4.94
CA ILE A 44 -2.29 3.52 6.05
C ILE A 44 -3.74 3.03 6.00
N LEU A 45 -4.38 3.12 4.83
CA LEU A 45 -5.76 2.64 4.63
C LEU A 45 -5.88 1.14 4.94
N SER A 46 -4.95 0.32 4.44
CA SER A 46 -4.93 -1.12 4.66
C SER A 46 -4.76 -1.46 6.14
N LEU A 47 -3.78 -0.85 6.82
CA LEU A 47 -3.55 -1.06 8.26
C LEU A 47 -4.75 -0.60 9.10
N THR A 48 -5.35 0.54 8.74
CA THR A 48 -6.54 1.06 9.45
C THR A 48 -7.71 0.10 9.30
N TYR A 49 -7.94 -0.43 8.10
CA TYR A 49 -9.01 -1.38 7.86
C TYR A 49 -8.78 -2.69 8.63
N ILE A 50 -7.55 -3.20 8.67
CA ILE A 50 -7.19 -4.35 9.50
C ILE A 50 -7.45 -4.05 10.98
N ALA A 51 -7.04 -2.88 11.47
CA ALA A 51 -7.23 -2.50 12.88
C ALA A 51 -8.71 -2.37 13.27
N VAL A 52 -9.54 -1.78 12.40
CA VAL A 52 -11.00 -1.71 12.59
C VAL A 52 -11.62 -3.10 12.55
N TYR A 53 -11.19 -3.95 11.61
CA TYR A 53 -11.70 -5.31 11.46
C TYR A 53 -11.45 -6.17 12.71
N PHE A 54 -10.29 -6.02 13.34
CA PHE A 54 -9.96 -6.68 14.61
C PHE A 54 -10.46 -5.92 15.85
N GLY A 55 -11.18 -4.81 15.69
CA GLY A 55 -11.70 -4.01 16.82
C GLY A 55 -10.63 -3.34 17.67
N ILE A 56 -9.43 -3.14 17.13
CA ILE A 56 -8.30 -2.46 17.81
C ILE A 56 -8.55 -0.95 17.87
N ILE A 57 -9.19 -0.40 16.84
CA ILE A 57 -9.60 1.00 16.76
C ILE A 57 -11.12 1.03 16.63
N GLY A 58 -11.78 1.69 17.58
CA GLY A 58 -13.23 1.87 17.67
C GLY A 58 -13.57 3.20 18.29
#